data_AF-A0AAE3VNI8-F1
#
_entry.id   AF-A0AAE3VNI8-F1
#
_cell.length_a   1.000
_cell.length_b   1.000
_cell.length_c   1.000
_cell.angle_alpha   90.00
_cell.angle_beta   90.00
_cell.angle_gamma   90.00
#
_symmetry.space_group_name_H-M   'P 1'
#
loop_
_entity.id
_entity.type
_entity.pdbx_description
1 polymer ?
#
loop_
_entity_poly.entity_id
_entity_poly.type
_entity_poly.pdbx_seq_one_letter_code
_entity_poly.pdbx_strand_id
1 'polypeptide(L)'
;MSADLKFSGENRKASLQQLVRAFEDVKSEAEGVRANGVPKAPIHRVALIHGERGRGKTRLAIELYRQLRKQEDPAGYWPEFVPKDENQDQASLTPRAEDCDYEPVLPFLWWGIQAQAGYNPGNALFATLDKLKPHLVTMRIAHRRSQDGRSTAAELADVATELGMSVAELGLDVAGEVIGAGSLKRIAEGMWRIGKIGQERLRENADPAGEGDRHAASVSEEVLADLDRLLNPKSPQFAHRPAVILIDDAQFADQDRPLAVFVERLIVRSARGRWPLLILMTHWSRNLDDTETAAGEPVPRSLVAQVLDRVRQTPEPGPVWWRLPTPSKGCGRRTSPLRSASPPSG
;
A
#
# COMPACT_ATOMS: atom_id res chain seq x y z
N MET A 1 2.77 -14.29 1.99
CA MET A 1 4.16 -14.67 1.57
C MET A 1 5.01 -13.42 1.61
N SER A 2 6.18 -13.39 2.28
CA SER A 2 7.05 -12.20 2.29
C SER A 2 8.26 -12.35 1.36
N ALA A 3 8.46 -11.42 0.44
CA ALA A 3 9.69 -11.25 -0.33
C ALA A 3 10.59 -10.22 0.38
N ASP A 4 11.85 -10.60 0.61
CA ASP A 4 12.86 -9.69 1.17
C ASP A 4 13.78 -9.21 0.04
N LEU A 5 13.76 -7.92 -0.24
CA LEU A 5 14.44 -7.30 -1.38
C LEU A 5 15.58 -6.40 -0.89
N LYS A 6 16.78 -6.97 -0.84
CA LYS A 6 18.01 -6.21 -0.63
C LYS A 6 18.27 -5.31 -1.83
N PHE A 7 18.18 -4.00 -1.63
CA PHE A 7 18.27 -2.99 -2.66
C PHE A 7 19.55 -2.18 -2.54
N SER A 8 20.43 -2.30 -3.54
CA SER A 8 21.68 -1.53 -3.62
C SER A 8 21.60 -0.31 -4.56
N GLY A 9 20.50 -0.18 -5.32
CA GLY A 9 20.35 0.77 -6.42
C GLY A 9 20.84 0.21 -7.76
N GLU A 10 21.87 -0.66 -7.76
CA GLU A 10 22.42 -1.29 -8.98
C GLU A 10 21.49 -2.38 -9.52
N ASN A 11 20.72 -3.04 -8.64
CA ASN A 11 19.77 -4.10 -9.00
C ASN A 11 18.36 -3.59 -9.34
N ARG A 12 18.20 -2.29 -9.63
CA ARG A 12 16.90 -1.63 -9.78
C ARG A 12 15.93 -2.31 -10.73
N LYS A 13 16.37 -2.62 -11.95
CA LYS A 13 15.52 -3.30 -12.94
C LYS A 13 15.04 -4.67 -12.45
N ALA A 14 15.92 -5.46 -11.83
CA ALA A 14 15.58 -6.78 -11.32
C ALA A 14 14.62 -6.69 -10.12
N SER A 15 14.85 -5.75 -9.20
CA SER A 15 13.95 -5.50 -8.07
C SER A 15 12.57 -5.04 -8.54
N LEU A 16 12.50 -4.15 -9.52
CA LEU A 16 11.23 -3.70 -10.10
C LEU A 16 10.47 -4.87 -10.73
N GLN A 17 11.15 -5.70 -11.53
CA GLN A 17 10.54 -6.90 -12.12
C GLN A 17 10.01 -7.88 -11.07
N GLN A 18 10.70 -8.03 -9.94
CA GLN A 18 10.22 -8.87 -8.84
C GLN A 18 8.98 -8.29 -8.17
N LEU A 19 8.91 -6.97 -7.99
CA LEU A 19 7.73 -6.30 -7.44
C LEU A 19 6.51 -6.40 -8.38
N VAL A 20 6.73 -6.23 -9.68
CA VAL A 20 5.67 -6.38 -10.70
C VAL A 20 5.12 -7.80 -10.67
N ARG A 21 5.99 -8.83 -10.66
CA ARG A 21 5.55 -10.23 -10.52
C ARG A 21 4.76 -10.47 -9.24
N ALA A 22 5.21 -9.91 -8.12
CA ALA A 22 4.50 -10.04 -6.86
C ALA A 22 3.09 -9.41 -6.92
N PHE A 23 2.93 -8.30 -7.66
CA PHE A 23 1.62 -7.70 -7.93
C PHE A 23 0.78 -8.54 -8.90
N GLU A 24 1.36 -9.06 -9.98
CA GLU A 24 0.68 -9.95 -10.93
C GLU A 24 0.12 -11.20 -10.24
N ASP A 25 0.87 -11.79 -9.30
CA ASP A 25 0.40 -12.91 -8.48
C ASP A 25 -0.86 -12.51 -7.67
N VAL A 26 -0.82 -11.33 -7.01
CA VAL A 26 -1.93 -10.79 -6.22
C VAL A 26 -3.16 -10.55 -7.09
N LYS A 27 -2.97 -9.97 -8.28
CA LYS A 27 -4.03 -9.69 -9.25
C LYS A 27 -4.67 -10.98 -9.79
N SER A 28 -3.85 -11.92 -10.26
CA SER A 28 -4.29 -13.20 -10.82
C SER A 28 -5.15 -13.97 -9.81
N GLU A 29 -4.77 -13.96 -8.53
CA GLU A 29 -5.56 -14.56 -7.48
C GLU A 29 -6.88 -13.79 -7.21
N ALA A 30 -6.90 -12.46 -7.24
CA ALA A 30 -8.14 -11.66 -7.11
C ALA A 30 -9.16 -11.97 -8.22
N GLU A 31 -8.66 -12.09 -9.46
CA GLU A 31 -9.45 -12.46 -10.63
C GLU A 31 -9.88 -13.93 -10.58
N GLY A 32 -8.99 -14.82 -10.12
CA GLY A 32 -9.26 -16.24 -9.96
C GLY A 32 -10.39 -16.55 -8.98
N VAL A 33 -10.52 -15.74 -7.92
CA VAL A 33 -11.67 -15.81 -7.00
C VAL A 33 -12.99 -15.56 -7.72
N ARG A 34 -13.01 -14.58 -8.63
CA ARG A 34 -14.20 -14.26 -9.42
C ARG A 34 -14.64 -15.44 -10.29
N ALA A 35 -13.68 -16.19 -10.84
CA ALA A 35 -13.95 -17.29 -11.77
C ALA A 35 -14.29 -18.62 -11.07
N ASN A 36 -13.63 -18.93 -9.94
CA ASN A 36 -13.65 -20.29 -9.35
C ASN A 36 -14.06 -20.35 -7.87
N GLY A 37 -14.40 -19.23 -7.24
CA GLY A 37 -14.76 -19.17 -5.82
C GLY A 37 -13.55 -19.06 -4.89
N VAL A 38 -13.50 -19.87 -3.82
CA VAL A 38 -12.54 -19.67 -2.71
C VAL A 38 -11.09 -19.85 -3.19
N PRO A 39 -10.19 -18.88 -2.91
CA PRO A 39 -8.79 -18.95 -3.37
C PRO A 39 -8.06 -20.11 -2.69
N LYS A 40 -7.26 -20.86 -3.47
CA LYS A 40 -6.50 -22.02 -2.99
C LYS A 40 -5.25 -21.65 -2.18
N ALA A 41 -4.74 -20.44 -2.33
CA ALA A 41 -3.53 -19.93 -1.67
C ALA A 41 -3.85 -18.60 -0.95
N PRO A 42 -2.98 -18.16 0.00
CA PRO A 42 -3.14 -16.84 0.60
C PRO A 42 -2.74 -15.76 -0.39
N ILE A 43 -3.64 -14.81 -0.62
CA ILE A 43 -3.45 -13.81 -1.67
C ILE A 43 -2.50 -12.66 -1.26
N HIS A 44 -2.31 -12.42 0.04
CA HIS A 44 -1.45 -11.32 0.48
C HIS A 44 0.04 -11.58 0.20
N ARG A 45 0.75 -10.52 -0.17
CA ARG A 45 2.21 -10.47 -0.35
C ARG A 45 2.77 -9.32 0.48
N VAL A 46 3.91 -9.55 1.12
CA VAL A 46 4.67 -8.50 1.82
C VAL A 46 6.01 -8.37 1.13
N ALA A 47 6.41 -7.19 0.70
CA ALA A 47 7.70 -6.93 0.09
C ALA A 47 8.45 -5.89 0.91
N LEU A 48 9.61 -6.29 1.45
CA LEU A 48 10.50 -5.40 2.19
C LEU A 48 11.63 -4.93 1.27
N ILE A 49 11.62 -3.67 0.86
CA ILE A 49 12.73 -3.04 0.15
C ILE A 49 13.68 -2.45 1.20
N HIS A 50 14.83 -3.07 1.40
CA HIS A 50 15.79 -2.56 2.38
C HIS A 50 17.13 -2.20 1.77
N GLY A 51 17.75 -1.15 2.29
CA GLY A 51 18.99 -0.59 1.76
C GLY A 51 19.37 0.68 2.50
N GLU A 52 20.60 1.14 2.32
CA GLU A 52 21.08 2.36 2.95
C GLU A 52 20.27 3.60 2.53
N ARG A 53 20.38 4.68 3.32
CA ARG A 53 19.76 5.97 2.99
C ARG A 53 20.26 6.45 1.62
N GLY A 54 19.37 7.10 0.85
CA GLY A 54 19.72 7.68 -0.44
C GLY A 54 19.88 6.70 -1.61
N ARG A 55 19.68 5.39 -1.39
CA ARG A 55 19.80 4.38 -2.46
C ARG A 55 18.65 4.38 -3.48
N GLY A 56 17.56 5.10 -3.19
CA GLY A 56 16.41 5.23 -4.10
C GLY A 56 15.30 4.19 -3.88
N LYS A 57 15.11 3.70 -2.64
CA LYS A 57 14.05 2.73 -2.29
C LYS A 57 12.65 3.27 -2.59
N THR A 58 12.34 4.48 -2.11
CA THR A 58 11.09 5.17 -2.41
C THR A 58 10.92 5.37 -3.92
N ARG A 59 12.00 5.74 -4.62
CA ARG A 59 11.99 5.89 -6.10
C ARG A 59 11.65 4.57 -6.81
N LEU A 60 12.11 3.42 -6.31
CA LEU A 60 11.73 2.12 -6.84
C LEU A 60 10.23 1.84 -6.63
N ALA A 61 9.67 2.18 -5.47
CA ALA A 61 8.24 2.02 -5.20
C ALA A 61 7.38 2.92 -6.10
N ILE A 62 7.78 4.18 -6.33
CA ILE A 62 7.09 5.08 -7.26
C ILE A 62 7.24 4.62 -8.72
N GLU A 63 8.35 3.99 -9.07
CA GLU A 63 8.52 3.38 -10.40
C GLU A 63 7.59 2.17 -10.59
N LEU A 64 7.37 1.38 -9.54
CA LEU A 64 6.34 0.34 -9.54
C LEU A 64 4.96 0.96 -9.83
N TYR A 65 4.56 2.03 -9.12
CA TYR A 65 3.30 2.73 -9.41
C TYR A 65 3.16 3.11 -10.89
N ARG A 66 4.17 3.75 -11.47
CA ARG A 66 4.14 4.16 -12.89
C ARG A 66 4.01 2.97 -13.83
N GLN A 67 4.70 1.88 -13.52
CA GLN A 67 4.62 0.67 -14.31
C GLN A 67 3.22 0.04 -14.21
N LEU A 68 2.64 -0.06 -13.01
CA LEU A 68 1.30 -0.57 -12.80
C LEU A 68 0.26 0.32 -13.50
N ARG A 69 0.32 1.64 -13.36
CA ARG A 69 -0.57 2.57 -14.08
C ARG A 69 -0.52 2.31 -15.59
N LYS A 70 0.68 2.18 -16.18
CA LYS A 70 0.81 1.91 -17.62
C LYS A 70 0.22 0.57 -18.07
N GLN A 71 0.32 -0.47 -17.23
CA GLN A 71 -0.07 -1.84 -17.60
C GLN A 71 -1.53 -2.16 -17.25
N GLU A 72 -2.00 -1.64 -16.11
CA GLU A 72 -3.23 -2.03 -15.45
C GLU A 72 -4.32 -0.96 -15.54
N ASP A 73 -3.95 0.27 -15.87
CA ASP A 73 -4.85 1.40 -15.96
C ASP A 73 -4.80 2.07 -17.35
N PRO A 74 -5.21 1.35 -18.41
CA PRO A 74 -5.29 1.93 -19.75
C PRO A 74 -6.41 2.97 -19.87
N ALA A 75 -7.41 2.95 -18.98
CA ALA A 75 -8.53 3.88 -18.98
C ALA A 75 -8.20 5.21 -18.30
N GLY A 76 -7.14 5.26 -17.48
CA GLY A 76 -6.60 6.50 -16.94
C GLY A 76 -7.21 6.97 -15.63
N TYR A 77 -7.72 6.06 -14.79
CA TYR A 77 -8.22 6.41 -13.45
C TYR A 77 -7.14 7.13 -12.61
N TRP A 78 -5.93 6.59 -12.62
CA TRP A 78 -4.78 7.07 -11.89
C TRP A 78 -3.96 8.07 -12.74
N PRO A 79 -3.50 9.18 -12.14
CA PRO A 79 -2.67 10.15 -12.85
C PRO A 79 -1.33 9.54 -13.25
N GLU A 80 -0.75 10.05 -14.33
CA GLU A 80 0.52 9.56 -14.89
C GLU A 80 1.69 9.64 -13.89
N PHE A 81 1.67 10.66 -13.03
CA PHE A 81 2.69 10.90 -12.03
C PHE A 81 2.05 11.12 -10.65
N VAL A 82 2.74 10.67 -9.60
CA VAL A 82 2.43 11.13 -8.25
C VAL A 82 3.04 12.52 -8.09
N PRO A 83 2.22 13.58 -7.92
CA PRO A 83 2.72 14.94 -7.81
C PRO A 83 3.59 15.10 -6.56
N LYS A 84 4.51 16.06 -6.63
CA LYS A 84 5.15 16.56 -5.42
C LYS A 84 4.11 17.37 -4.65
N ASP A 85 4.09 17.21 -3.34
CA ASP A 85 3.26 18.08 -2.51
C ASP A 85 3.90 19.47 -2.51
N GLU A 86 3.17 20.50 -2.96
CA GLU A 86 3.72 21.87 -3.05
C GLU A 86 4.14 22.42 -1.68
N ASN A 87 3.52 21.91 -0.61
CA ASN A 87 3.77 22.33 0.76
C ASN A 87 4.77 21.42 1.49
N GLN A 88 5.28 20.36 0.86
CA GLN A 88 6.29 19.49 1.47
C GLN A 88 7.49 19.29 0.54
N ASP A 89 8.69 19.39 1.10
CA ASP A 89 9.93 19.05 0.38
C ASP A 89 10.00 17.58 -0.05
N GLN A 90 9.06 16.75 0.41
CA GLN A 90 9.02 15.32 0.17
C GLN A 90 7.95 14.97 -0.87
N ALA A 91 8.28 14.01 -1.74
CA ALA A 91 7.36 13.55 -2.77
C ALA A 91 6.16 12.84 -2.11
N SER A 92 4.93 13.19 -2.51
CA SER A 92 3.75 12.44 -2.09
C SER A 92 3.88 10.98 -2.55
N LEU A 93 3.41 10.06 -1.72
CA LEU A 93 3.40 8.62 -2.04
C LEU A 93 2.07 8.16 -2.63
N THR A 94 1.02 8.97 -2.44
CA THR A 94 -0.33 8.75 -2.97
C THR A 94 -0.70 9.93 -3.85
N PRO A 95 -1.26 9.71 -5.05
CA PRO A 95 -1.92 10.77 -5.81
C PRO A 95 -2.93 11.54 -4.97
N ARG A 96 -3.18 12.81 -5.30
CA ARG A 96 -4.28 13.54 -4.67
C ARG A 96 -5.59 13.07 -5.30
N ALA A 97 -6.66 13.08 -4.51
CA ALA A 97 -7.98 12.69 -4.98
C ALA A 97 -8.42 13.56 -6.17
N GLU A 98 -8.15 14.87 -6.13
CA GLU A 98 -8.51 15.78 -7.24
C GLU A 98 -7.76 15.54 -8.55
N ASP A 99 -6.65 14.79 -8.54
CA ASP A 99 -5.89 14.46 -9.76
C ASP A 99 -6.35 13.13 -10.39
N CYS A 100 -7.29 12.42 -9.78
CA CYS A 100 -7.81 11.14 -10.27
C CYS A 100 -9.05 11.33 -11.15
N ASP A 101 -9.16 10.50 -12.18
CA ASP A 101 -10.37 10.41 -12.99
C ASP A 101 -11.29 9.32 -12.41
N TYR A 102 -12.47 9.73 -11.94
CA TYR A 102 -13.45 8.84 -11.32
C TYR A 102 -14.46 8.27 -12.32
N GLU A 103 -14.39 8.65 -13.60
CA GLU A 103 -15.27 8.09 -14.64
C GLU A 103 -14.93 6.61 -14.91
N PRO A 104 -13.65 6.21 -15.12
CA PRO A 104 -13.28 4.81 -15.24
C PRO A 104 -13.48 4.02 -13.95
N VAL A 105 -13.60 2.70 -14.08
CA VAL A 105 -13.60 1.80 -12.91
C VAL A 105 -12.18 1.69 -12.36
N LEU A 106 -12.03 1.88 -11.04
CA LEU A 106 -10.75 1.71 -10.35
C LEU A 106 -10.10 0.34 -10.68
N PRO A 107 -8.93 0.29 -11.33
CA PRO A 107 -8.31 -0.96 -11.75
C PRO A 107 -7.61 -1.69 -10.60
N PHE A 108 -6.95 -0.93 -9.72
CA PHE A 108 -6.29 -1.40 -8.51
C PHE A 108 -6.25 -0.27 -7.48
N LEU A 109 -6.23 -0.61 -6.19
CA LEU A 109 -6.05 0.38 -5.12
C LEU A 109 -4.56 0.67 -4.91
N TRP A 110 -4.18 1.95 -4.84
CA TRP A 110 -2.84 2.38 -4.44
C TRP A 110 -2.94 3.32 -3.25
N TRP A 111 -2.22 3.02 -2.17
CA TRP A 111 -2.18 3.89 -1.00
C TRP A 111 -0.80 3.88 -0.36
N GLY A 112 -0.15 5.04 -0.35
CA GLY A 112 1.15 5.28 0.26
C GLY A 112 1.05 6.05 1.56
N ILE A 113 1.70 5.54 2.59
CA ILE A 113 1.86 6.11 3.93
C ILE A 113 3.35 6.35 4.16
N GLN A 114 3.71 7.53 4.64
CA GLN A 114 5.09 7.86 4.96
C GLN A 114 5.28 7.87 6.48
N ALA A 115 6.08 6.96 7.00
CA ALA A 115 6.49 7.02 8.40
C ALA A 115 7.51 8.16 8.56
N GLN A 116 7.30 9.03 9.54
CA GLN A 116 8.16 10.18 9.80
C GLN A 116 8.81 10.07 11.18
N ALA A 117 10.07 10.50 11.26
CA ALA A 117 10.76 10.65 12.52
C ALA A 117 10.55 12.06 13.09
N GLY A 118 10.19 12.15 14.37
CA GLY A 118 10.21 13.38 15.17
C GLY A 118 9.13 14.44 14.89
N TYR A 119 8.77 14.72 13.63
CA TYR A 119 7.78 15.75 13.29
C TYR A 119 6.36 15.16 13.35
N ASN A 120 5.51 15.64 14.27
CA ASN A 120 4.14 15.16 14.50
C ASN A 120 3.99 13.62 14.52
N PRO A 121 4.74 12.91 15.40
CA PRO A 121 4.61 11.47 15.56
C PRO A 121 3.15 11.10 15.88
N GLY A 122 2.61 10.09 15.19
CA GLY A 122 1.24 9.63 15.39
C GLY A 122 0.23 10.13 14.35
N ASN A 123 0.67 10.86 13.32
CA ASN A 123 -0.23 11.41 12.30
C ASN A 123 -0.04 10.81 10.90
N ALA A 124 0.93 9.91 10.68
CA ALA A 124 1.26 9.42 9.34
C ALA A 124 0.08 8.75 8.64
N LEU A 125 -0.66 7.91 9.37
CA LEU A 125 -1.87 7.26 8.87
C LEU A 125 -2.94 8.29 8.52
N PHE A 126 -3.25 9.17 9.46
CA PHE A 126 -4.31 10.17 9.36
C PHE A 126 -4.11 11.17 8.23
N ALA A 127 -2.86 11.61 8.02
CA ALA A 127 -2.47 12.55 6.98
C ALA A 127 -2.68 12.03 5.54
N THR A 128 -3.12 10.78 5.37
CA THR A 128 -3.36 10.16 4.07
C THR A 128 -4.79 9.61 3.91
N LEU A 129 -5.65 9.76 4.91
CA LEU A 129 -7.01 9.20 4.87
C LEU A 129 -7.94 9.94 3.92
N ASP A 130 -7.75 11.25 3.78
CA ASP A 130 -8.40 12.08 2.78
C ASP A 130 -8.09 11.59 1.35
N LYS A 131 -6.86 11.13 1.12
CA LYS A 131 -6.45 10.53 -0.16
C LYS A 131 -7.03 9.12 -0.34
N LEU A 132 -7.13 8.30 0.71
CA LEU A 132 -7.64 6.93 0.62
C LEU A 132 -9.16 6.84 0.39
N LYS A 133 -9.94 7.62 1.14
CA LYS A 133 -11.40 7.46 1.25
C LYS A 133 -12.15 7.48 -0.10
N PRO A 134 -11.89 8.42 -1.02
CA PRO A 134 -12.57 8.44 -2.33
C PRO A 134 -12.42 7.15 -3.12
N HIS A 135 -11.25 6.50 -3.02
CA HIS A 135 -10.99 5.25 -3.72
C HIS A 135 -11.73 4.06 -3.09
N LEU A 136 -11.86 4.04 -1.76
CA LEU A 136 -12.68 3.01 -1.07
C LEU A 136 -14.15 3.11 -1.47
N VAL A 137 -14.69 4.34 -1.56
CA VAL A 137 -16.05 4.59 -2.04
C VAL A 137 -16.21 4.10 -3.48
N THR A 138 -15.27 4.47 -4.36
CA THR A 138 -15.25 4.02 -5.76
C THR A 138 -15.27 2.49 -5.86
N MET A 139 -14.49 1.78 -5.04
CA MET A 139 -14.48 0.31 -5.00
C MET A 139 -15.83 -0.28 -4.59
N ARG A 140 -16.50 0.30 -3.57
CA ARG A 140 -17.83 -0.16 -3.14
C ARG A 140 -18.85 -0.07 -4.27
N ILE A 141 -18.79 1.01 -5.06
CA ILE A 141 -19.73 1.21 -6.17
C ILE A 141 -19.40 0.31 -7.35
N ALA A 142 -18.12 0.18 -7.71
CA ALA A 142 -17.70 -0.78 -8.73
C ALA A 142 -18.18 -2.21 -8.39
N HIS A 143 -18.13 -2.59 -7.12
CA HIS A 143 -18.68 -3.86 -6.65
C HIS A 143 -20.20 -3.94 -6.86
N ARG A 144 -20.98 -2.92 -6.42
CA ARG A 144 -22.45 -2.89 -6.61
C ARG A 144 -22.85 -2.96 -8.08
N ARG A 145 -22.16 -2.24 -8.97
CA ARG A 145 -22.39 -2.29 -10.42
C ARG A 145 -22.27 -3.70 -10.97
N SER A 146 -21.30 -4.46 -10.48
CA SER A 146 -21.08 -5.85 -10.92
C SER A 146 -22.16 -6.82 -10.44
N GLN A 147 -22.92 -6.46 -9.39
CA GLN A 147 -23.99 -7.27 -8.81
C GLN A 147 -25.37 -6.91 -9.40
N ASP A 148 -25.69 -5.61 -9.47
CA ASP A 148 -27.06 -5.14 -9.69
C ASP A 148 -27.37 -4.78 -11.15
N GLY A 149 -26.36 -4.64 -12.01
CA GLY A 149 -26.54 -4.25 -13.42
C GLY A 149 -27.24 -2.89 -13.63
N ARG A 150 -27.34 -2.07 -12.58
CA ARG A 150 -28.00 -0.75 -12.59
C ARG A 150 -27.14 0.34 -13.22
N SER A 151 -27.80 1.37 -13.74
CA SER A 151 -27.18 2.49 -14.46
C SER A 151 -26.32 3.40 -13.58
N THR A 152 -25.26 3.95 -14.17
CA THR A 152 -24.16 4.71 -13.54
C THR A 152 -24.54 6.00 -12.82
N ALA A 153 -25.57 6.73 -13.27
CA ALA A 153 -25.88 8.08 -12.80
C ALA A 153 -26.37 8.17 -11.34
N ALA A 154 -27.30 7.29 -10.93
CA ALA A 154 -27.86 7.32 -9.58
C ALA A 154 -26.82 6.96 -8.50
N GLU A 155 -25.86 6.10 -8.83
CA GLU A 155 -24.82 5.67 -7.89
C GLU A 155 -23.69 6.71 -7.76
N LEU A 156 -23.41 7.46 -8.82
CA LEU A 156 -22.46 8.58 -8.77
C LEU A 156 -23.00 9.75 -7.94
N ALA A 157 -24.32 9.96 -7.95
CA ALA A 157 -24.98 10.87 -7.02
C ALA A 157 -24.80 10.43 -5.55
N ASP A 158 -24.82 9.12 -5.27
CA ASP A 158 -24.50 8.58 -3.95
C ASP A 158 -23.03 8.79 -3.57
N VAL A 159 -22.07 8.67 -4.51
CA VAL A 159 -20.65 9.03 -4.29
C VAL A 159 -20.52 10.48 -3.87
N ALA A 160 -21.08 11.37 -4.68
CA ALA A 160 -20.98 12.81 -4.50
C ALA A 160 -21.56 13.17 -3.12
N THR A 161 -22.71 12.59 -2.78
CA THR A 161 -23.34 12.72 -1.47
C THR A 161 -22.46 12.17 -0.33
N GLU A 162 -21.87 10.99 -0.50
CA GLU A 162 -21.01 10.37 0.51
C GLU A 162 -19.74 11.20 0.74
N LEU A 163 -19.10 11.67 -0.33
CA LEU A 163 -17.89 12.48 -0.28
C LEU A 163 -18.13 13.95 0.07
N GLY A 164 -19.39 14.40 0.11
CA GLY A 164 -19.75 15.80 0.30
C GLY A 164 -19.33 16.70 -0.86
N MET A 165 -19.14 16.11 -2.04
CA MET A 165 -18.80 16.78 -3.29
C MET A 165 -20.06 16.97 -4.14
N SER A 166 -20.04 17.91 -5.07
CA SER A 166 -21.07 17.95 -6.11
C SER A 166 -20.75 16.93 -7.22
N VAL A 167 -21.77 16.45 -7.92
CA VAL A 167 -21.58 15.55 -9.08
C VAL A 167 -20.76 16.24 -10.18
N ALA A 168 -20.88 17.57 -10.31
CA ALA A 168 -20.09 18.37 -11.22
C ALA A 168 -18.60 18.44 -10.83
N GLU A 169 -18.27 18.45 -9.54
CA GLU A 169 -16.88 18.40 -9.05
C GLU A 169 -16.20 17.06 -9.33
N LEU A 170 -16.97 15.99 -9.57
CA LEU A 170 -16.46 14.71 -10.07
C LEU A 170 -16.25 14.69 -11.59
N GLY A 171 -16.38 15.84 -12.28
CA GLY A 171 -16.08 15.97 -13.71
C GLY A 171 -17.17 15.41 -14.64
N LEU A 172 -18.37 15.17 -14.13
CA LEU A 172 -19.47 14.57 -14.90
C LEU A 172 -20.52 15.63 -15.27
N ASP A 173 -20.70 15.85 -16.58
CA ASP A 173 -21.85 16.56 -17.14
C ASP A 173 -23.10 15.69 -17.01
N VAL A 174 -23.69 15.65 -15.81
CA VAL A 174 -25.00 15.03 -15.62
C VAL A 174 -26.06 16.00 -16.14
N ALA A 175 -26.29 15.92 -17.45
CA ALA A 175 -27.44 16.54 -18.09
C ALA A 175 -28.73 15.85 -17.60
N GLY A 176 -29.37 16.48 -16.61
CA GLY A 176 -30.80 16.31 -16.33
C GLY A 176 -31.16 15.24 -15.31
N GLU A 177 -31.85 15.72 -14.27
CA GLU A 177 -32.76 14.98 -13.38
C GLU A 177 -32.20 13.74 -12.67
N VAL A 178 -31.94 13.91 -11.37
CA VAL A 178 -32.43 13.09 -10.25
C VAL A 178 -31.45 13.29 -9.11
N ILE A 179 -31.79 14.12 -8.11
CA ILE A 179 -31.41 13.84 -6.71
C ILE A 179 -32.54 14.36 -5.80
N GLY A 180 -33.32 13.43 -5.26
CA GLY A 180 -34.30 13.67 -4.20
C GLY A 180 -33.60 13.98 -2.87
N ALA A 181 -34.04 15.06 -2.23
CA ALA A 181 -33.45 15.71 -1.05
C ALA A 181 -33.59 14.95 0.30
N GLY A 182 -33.56 13.61 0.32
CA GLY A 182 -33.95 12.82 1.51
C GLY A 182 -32.82 12.29 2.40
N SER A 183 -31.63 12.04 1.86
CA SER A 183 -30.64 11.15 2.54
C SER A 183 -29.33 11.83 2.95
N LEU A 184 -29.15 13.10 2.58
CA LEU A 184 -27.88 13.84 2.72
C LEU A 184 -27.41 14.04 4.18
N LYS A 185 -28.33 13.99 5.14
CA LYS A 185 -28.08 14.49 6.50
C LYS A 185 -27.32 13.52 7.43
N ARG A 186 -27.20 12.24 7.09
CA ARG A 186 -26.62 11.23 8.01
C ARG A 186 -25.20 10.78 7.66
N ILE A 187 -24.73 11.02 6.44
CA ILE A 187 -23.42 10.56 5.97
C ILE A 187 -22.38 11.69 6.06
N ALA A 188 -22.80 12.94 5.79
CA ALA A 188 -21.99 14.14 6.00
C ALA A 188 -21.52 14.28 7.47
N GLU A 189 -22.33 13.88 8.46
CA GLU A 189 -21.93 13.97 9.87
C GLU A 189 -20.79 12.99 10.25
N GLY A 190 -20.60 11.88 9.53
CA GLY A 190 -19.51 10.94 9.77
C GLY A 190 -18.17 11.42 9.19
N MET A 191 -18.21 11.98 7.97
CA MET A 191 -17.01 12.48 7.29
C MET A 191 -16.55 13.84 7.84
N TRP A 192 -17.47 14.72 8.23
CA TRP A 192 -17.12 16.02 8.81
C TRP A 192 -16.52 15.93 10.21
N ARG A 193 -16.93 14.96 11.04
CA ARG A 193 -16.39 14.82 12.40
C ARG A 193 -14.91 14.40 12.42
N ILE A 194 -14.45 13.60 11.46
CA ILE A 194 -13.04 13.18 11.40
C ILE A 194 -12.15 14.31 10.84
N GLY A 195 -12.62 15.03 9.81
CA GLY A 195 -11.88 16.15 9.21
C GLY A 195 -11.71 17.34 10.16
N LYS A 196 -12.77 17.71 10.90
CA LYS A 196 -12.72 18.84 11.82
C LYS A 196 -11.86 18.57 13.06
N ILE A 197 -11.91 17.34 13.59
CA ILE A 197 -11.09 16.94 14.76
C ILE A 197 -9.60 16.84 14.39
N GLY A 198 -9.27 16.39 13.17
CA GLY A 198 -7.88 16.39 12.69
C GLY A 198 -7.31 17.80 12.49
N GLN A 199 -8.12 18.72 11.97
CA GLN A 199 -7.71 20.11 11.73
C GLN A 199 -7.68 20.96 13.01
N GLU A 200 -8.56 20.72 13.97
CA GLU A 200 -8.57 21.37 15.29
C GLU A 200 -7.37 20.92 16.15
N ARG A 201 -6.88 19.68 16.00
CA ARG A 201 -5.65 19.19 16.68
C ARG A 201 -4.33 19.66 16.08
N LEU A 202 -4.32 20.09 14.81
CA LEU A 202 -3.16 20.84 14.28
C LEU A 202 -3.00 22.20 14.99
N ARG A 203 -4.01 22.66 15.73
CA ARG A 203 -4.03 23.96 16.41
C ARG A 203 -3.94 23.90 17.93
N GLU A 204 -4.25 22.78 18.59
CA GLU A 204 -4.28 22.71 20.06
C GLU A 204 -3.22 21.77 20.66
N ASN A 205 -2.23 22.38 21.32
CA ASN A 205 -1.29 21.74 22.25
C ASN A 205 -2.01 21.41 23.58
N ALA A 206 -2.95 20.48 23.59
CA ALA A 206 -3.53 19.95 24.83
C ALA A 206 -2.94 18.57 25.13
N ASP A 207 -2.53 18.34 26.39
CA ASP A 207 -1.81 17.14 26.82
C ASP A 207 -2.68 15.86 26.67
N PRO A 208 -2.33 14.87 25.79
CA PRO A 208 -3.32 14.08 25.05
C PRO A 208 -3.10 12.55 25.07
N ALA A 209 -2.22 12.01 25.93
CA ALA A 209 -1.62 10.68 25.72
C ALA A 209 -2.64 9.51 25.73
N GLY A 210 -3.65 9.52 26.60
CA GLY A 210 -4.60 8.41 26.73
C GLY A 210 -5.77 8.43 25.73
N GLU A 211 -6.29 9.62 25.41
CA GLU A 211 -7.41 9.78 24.47
C GLU A 211 -6.94 9.77 23.01
N GLY A 212 -5.73 10.30 22.74
CA GLY A 212 -5.07 10.18 21.44
C GLY A 212 -4.90 8.72 21.04
N ASP A 213 -4.42 7.88 21.95
CA ASP A 213 -4.21 6.44 21.73
C ASP A 213 -5.51 5.69 21.40
N ARG A 214 -6.59 5.96 22.14
CA ARG A 214 -7.90 5.31 21.90
C ARG A 214 -8.48 5.73 20.55
N HIS A 215 -8.37 7.01 20.21
CA HIS A 215 -8.86 7.52 18.94
C HIS A 215 -8.06 6.95 17.76
N ALA A 216 -6.74 6.93 17.87
CA ALA A 216 -5.85 6.29 16.92
C ALA A 216 -6.18 4.82 16.67
N ALA A 217 -6.36 4.05 17.74
CA ALA A 217 -6.77 2.66 17.63
C ALA A 217 -8.13 2.54 16.91
N SER A 218 -9.08 3.44 17.18
CA SER A 218 -10.39 3.45 16.51
C SER A 218 -10.28 3.73 15.02
N VAL A 219 -9.48 4.71 14.60
CA VAL A 219 -9.34 5.05 13.19
C VAL A 219 -8.61 3.95 12.41
N SER A 220 -7.54 3.39 12.96
CA SER A 220 -6.87 2.24 12.36
C SER A 220 -7.84 1.06 12.19
N GLU A 221 -8.72 0.81 13.17
CA GLU A 221 -9.73 -0.24 13.08
C GLU A 221 -10.80 0.03 12.03
N GLU A 222 -11.26 1.27 11.91
CA GLU A 222 -12.24 1.66 10.89
C GLU A 222 -11.69 1.44 9.48
N VAL A 223 -10.47 1.91 9.22
CA VAL A 223 -9.78 1.69 7.94
C VAL A 223 -9.59 0.21 7.66
N LEU A 224 -9.14 -0.57 8.64
CA LEU A 224 -8.98 -2.01 8.49
C LEU A 224 -10.31 -2.74 8.27
N ALA A 225 -11.41 -2.27 8.87
CA ALA A 225 -12.73 -2.82 8.63
C ALA A 225 -13.22 -2.54 7.21
N ASP A 226 -12.93 -1.35 6.67
CA ASP A 226 -13.25 -1.03 5.28
C ASP A 226 -12.41 -1.83 4.28
N LEU A 227 -11.12 -1.97 4.54
CA LEU A 227 -10.26 -2.84 3.76
C LEU A 227 -10.71 -4.31 3.85
N ASP A 228 -11.15 -4.79 5.02
CA ASP A 228 -11.67 -6.16 5.14
C ASP A 228 -12.93 -6.36 4.29
N ARG A 229 -13.89 -5.42 4.35
CA ARG A 229 -15.10 -5.50 3.52
C ARG A 229 -14.77 -5.58 2.03
N LEU A 230 -13.79 -4.80 1.58
CA LEU A 230 -13.48 -4.63 0.15
C LEU A 230 -12.48 -5.64 -0.39
N LEU A 231 -11.54 -6.11 0.42
CA LEU A 231 -10.43 -6.96 0.00
C LEU A 231 -10.56 -8.41 0.49
N ASN A 232 -11.43 -8.72 1.45
CA ASN A 232 -11.61 -10.10 1.90
C ASN A 232 -12.49 -10.88 0.91
N PRO A 233 -12.00 -11.95 0.26
CA PRO A 233 -12.80 -12.80 -0.63
C PRO A 233 -14.03 -13.45 0.03
N LYS A 234 -14.07 -13.50 1.37
CA LYS A 234 -15.22 -14.01 2.14
C LYS A 234 -16.27 -12.93 2.43
N SER A 235 -15.94 -11.66 2.19
CA SER A 235 -16.86 -10.56 2.37
C SER A 235 -17.88 -10.53 1.23
N PRO A 236 -19.16 -10.28 1.51
CA PRO A 236 -20.15 -10.05 0.47
C PRO A 236 -19.84 -8.79 -0.36
N GLN A 237 -19.02 -7.87 0.15
CA GLN A 237 -18.63 -6.62 -0.51
C GLN A 237 -17.28 -6.71 -1.24
N PHE A 238 -16.76 -7.92 -1.46
CA PHE A 238 -15.44 -8.10 -2.06
C PHE A 238 -15.37 -7.47 -3.46
N ALA A 239 -14.47 -6.51 -3.64
CA ALA A 239 -14.40 -5.70 -4.85
C ALA A 239 -13.71 -6.40 -6.03
N HIS A 240 -13.08 -7.57 -5.82
CA HIS A 240 -12.30 -8.29 -6.84
C HIS A 240 -11.19 -7.45 -7.48
N ARG A 241 -10.62 -6.47 -6.75
CA ARG A 241 -9.52 -5.62 -7.21
C ARG A 241 -8.27 -5.85 -6.34
N PRO A 242 -7.08 -5.91 -6.95
CA PRO A 242 -5.84 -5.95 -6.18
C PRO A 242 -5.56 -4.59 -5.53
N ALA A 243 -4.80 -4.60 -4.45
CA ALA A 243 -4.37 -3.41 -3.73
C ALA A 243 -2.85 -3.41 -3.50
N VAL A 244 -2.27 -2.21 -3.48
CA VAL A 244 -0.90 -1.96 -3.02
C VAL A 244 -0.96 -0.94 -1.88
N ILE A 245 -0.41 -1.31 -0.72
CA ILE A 245 -0.21 -0.40 0.40
C ILE A 245 1.30 -0.22 0.58
N LEU A 246 1.80 0.98 0.29
CA LEU A 246 3.19 1.37 0.48
C LEU A 246 3.36 2.03 1.85
N ILE A 247 4.35 1.59 2.62
CA ILE A 247 4.76 2.17 3.89
C ILE A 247 6.24 2.55 3.75
N ASP A 248 6.48 3.83 3.45
CA ASP A 248 7.83 4.35 3.24
C ASP A 248 8.50 4.69 4.58
N ASP A 249 9.82 4.49 4.64
CA ASP A 249 10.65 4.71 5.82
C ASP A 249 10.13 3.99 7.08
N ALA A 250 9.66 2.76 6.89
CA ALA A 250 8.98 1.95 7.89
C ALA A 250 9.83 1.68 9.16
N GLN A 251 11.14 1.97 9.13
CA GLN A 251 11.98 1.99 10.33
C GLN A 251 11.52 2.98 11.40
N PHE A 252 10.70 3.99 11.05
CA PHE A 252 10.16 4.98 11.97
C PHE A 252 8.73 4.67 12.43
N ALA A 253 8.16 3.52 12.04
CA ALA A 253 6.80 3.17 12.43
C ALA A 253 6.63 3.01 13.95
N ASP A 254 7.72 2.73 14.68
CA ASP A 254 7.73 2.66 16.15
C ASP A 254 7.54 4.04 16.82
N GLN A 255 7.85 5.12 16.11
CA GLN A 255 7.62 6.50 16.56
C GLN A 255 6.18 6.95 16.27
N ASP A 256 5.42 6.22 15.46
CA ASP A 256 4.01 6.45 15.15
C ASP A 256 3.19 5.24 15.61
N ARG A 257 2.80 5.24 16.89
CA ARG A 257 2.02 4.14 17.48
C ARG A 257 0.74 3.76 16.70
N PRO A 258 -0.07 4.71 16.19
CA PRO A 258 -1.20 4.41 15.32
C PRO A 258 -0.79 3.60 14.07
N LEU A 259 0.27 4.02 13.38
CA LEU A 259 0.80 3.34 12.21
C LEU A 259 1.35 1.95 12.56
N ALA A 260 2.12 1.84 13.65
CA ALA A 260 2.62 0.59 14.20
C ALA A 260 1.50 -0.45 14.39
N VAL A 261 0.43 -0.07 15.09
CA VAL A 261 -0.73 -0.93 15.35
C VAL A 261 -1.44 -1.27 14.04
N PHE A 262 -1.60 -0.28 13.15
CA PHE A 262 -2.19 -0.49 11.84
C PHE A 262 -1.40 -1.52 11.02
N VAL A 263 -0.07 -1.40 10.94
CA VAL A 263 0.80 -2.32 10.19
C VAL A 263 0.68 -3.75 10.70
N GLU A 264 0.79 -3.96 12.01
CA GLU A 264 0.69 -5.30 12.61
C GLU A 264 -0.66 -5.94 12.29
N ARG A 265 -1.75 -5.18 12.49
CA ARG A 265 -3.10 -5.69 12.23
C ARG A 265 -3.38 -5.88 10.74
N LEU A 266 -2.87 -5.01 9.87
CA LEU A 266 -2.99 -5.13 8.41
C LEU A 266 -2.37 -6.44 7.93
N ILE A 267 -1.15 -6.76 8.37
CA ILE A 267 -0.48 -8.01 7.99
C ILE A 267 -1.29 -9.22 8.49
N VAL A 268 -1.68 -9.24 9.77
CA VAL A 268 -2.41 -10.37 10.34
C VAL A 268 -3.78 -10.56 9.68
N ARG A 269 -4.55 -9.48 9.50
CA ARG A 269 -5.89 -9.54 8.90
C ARG A 269 -5.83 -9.92 7.43
N SER A 270 -4.95 -9.29 6.65
CA SER A 270 -4.79 -9.63 5.23
C SER A 270 -4.33 -11.08 5.02
N ALA A 271 -3.51 -11.61 5.93
CA ALA A 271 -3.12 -13.01 5.90
C ALA A 271 -4.28 -13.96 6.17
N ARG A 272 -5.02 -13.74 7.26
CA ARG A 272 -6.18 -14.56 7.65
C ARG A 272 -7.34 -14.46 6.65
N GLY A 273 -7.60 -13.25 6.18
CA GLY A 273 -8.62 -12.92 5.20
C GLY A 273 -8.22 -13.25 3.77
N ARG A 274 -6.95 -13.61 3.50
CA ARG A 274 -6.42 -13.85 2.15
C ARG A 274 -6.71 -12.68 1.20
N TRP A 275 -6.44 -11.45 1.65
CA TRP A 275 -6.71 -10.26 0.84
C TRP A 275 -5.78 -10.19 -0.38
N PRO A 276 -6.26 -9.74 -1.56
CA PRO A 276 -5.41 -9.47 -2.71
C PRO A 276 -4.64 -8.16 -2.52
N LEU A 277 -3.63 -8.23 -1.64
CA LEU A 277 -2.88 -7.08 -1.18
C LEU A 277 -1.39 -7.32 -1.27
N LEU A 278 -0.67 -6.40 -1.93
CA LEU A 278 0.77 -6.24 -1.83
C LEU A 278 1.08 -5.13 -0.81
N ILE A 279 1.65 -5.52 0.34
CA ILE A 279 2.17 -4.58 1.33
C ILE A 279 3.64 -4.32 0.99
N LEU A 280 3.96 -3.11 0.56
CA LEU A 280 5.31 -2.70 0.22
C LEU A 280 5.88 -1.84 1.36
N MET A 281 7.04 -2.21 1.87
CA MET A 281 7.70 -1.46 2.95
C MET A 281 9.09 -1.06 2.51
N THR A 282 9.48 0.20 2.70
CA THR A 282 10.90 0.58 2.57
C THR A 282 11.55 0.69 3.95
N HIS A 283 12.81 0.26 4.04
CA HIS A 283 13.50 0.20 5.33
C HIS A 283 15.01 0.42 5.21
N TRP A 284 15.65 0.85 6.29
CA TRP A 284 17.12 0.92 6.37
C TRP A 284 17.69 -0.43 6.78
N SER A 285 18.72 -0.91 6.08
CA SER A 285 19.29 -2.25 6.36
C SER A 285 19.81 -2.37 7.80
N ARG A 286 20.51 -1.35 8.30
CA ARG A 286 21.08 -1.33 9.66
C ARG A 286 20.04 -1.50 10.79
N ASN A 287 18.78 -1.22 10.52
CA ASN A 287 17.69 -1.32 11.51
C ASN A 287 16.96 -2.67 11.47
N LEU A 288 17.35 -3.58 10.56
CA LEU A 288 16.74 -4.91 10.42
C LEU A 288 17.48 -5.99 11.20
N ASP A 289 18.82 -5.92 11.19
CA ASP A 289 19.69 -6.90 11.83
C ASP A 289 19.94 -6.52 13.29
N ASP A 290 20.26 -7.52 14.12
CA ASP A 290 20.83 -7.31 15.45
C ASP A 290 22.22 -6.67 15.29
N THR A 291 22.24 -5.35 15.13
CA THR A 291 23.47 -4.59 15.02
C THR A 291 23.84 -4.04 16.39
N GLU A 292 25.13 -4.02 16.68
CA GLU A 292 25.67 -3.36 17.86
C GLU A 292 26.08 -1.92 17.50
N THR A 293 25.91 -1.01 18.44
CA THR A 293 26.49 0.33 18.35
C THR A 293 28.01 0.26 18.39
N ALA A 294 28.70 1.38 18.11
CA ALA A 294 30.14 1.47 18.29
C ALA A 294 30.60 1.20 19.74
N ALA A 295 29.69 1.30 20.72
CA ALA A 295 29.92 0.99 22.12
C ALA A 295 29.63 -0.48 22.47
N GLY A 296 29.23 -1.32 21.51
CA GLY A 296 28.86 -2.72 21.74
C GLY A 296 27.44 -2.91 22.29
N GLU A 297 26.63 -1.85 22.38
CA GLU A 297 25.25 -1.96 22.85
C GLU A 297 24.33 -2.44 21.72
N PRO A 298 23.42 -3.40 21.95
CA PRO A 298 22.49 -3.86 20.93
C PRO A 298 21.54 -2.73 20.52
N VAL A 299 21.46 -2.47 19.21
CA VAL A 299 20.46 -1.57 18.64
C VAL A 299 19.13 -2.30 18.58
N PRO A 300 18.05 -1.77 19.21
CA PRO A 300 16.74 -2.40 19.12
C PRO A 300 16.31 -2.52 17.65
N ARG A 301 15.89 -3.72 17.26
CA ARG A 301 15.29 -3.94 15.94
C ARG A 301 14.03 -3.12 15.81
N SER A 302 13.77 -2.59 14.61
CA SER A 302 12.55 -1.83 14.36
C SER A 302 11.31 -2.68 14.64
N LEU A 303 10.19 -2.03 15.01
CA LEU A 303 8.92 -2.74 15.21
C LEU A 303 8.52 -3.56 13.98
N VAL A 304 8.75 -3.03 12.78
CA VAL A 304 8.44 -3.72 11.52
C VAL A 304 9.24 -5.01 11.41
N ALA A 305 10.55 -5.00 11.73
CA ALA A 305 11.36 -6.21 11.76
C ALA A 305 10.80 -7.25 12.76
N GLN A 306 10.39 -6.81 13.95
CA GLN A 306 9.81 -7.68 14.97
C GLN A 306 8.46 -8.27 14.53
N VAL A 307 7.59 -7.47 13.89
CA VAL A 307 6.29 -7.94 13.35
C VAL A 307 6.51 -8.94 12.24
N LEU A 308 7.42 -8.67 11.31
CA LEU A 308 7.73 -9.60 10.20
C LEU A 308 8.24 -10.94 10.73
N ASP A 309 9.08 -10.94 11.77
CA ASP A 309 9.56 -12.18 12.38
C ASP A 309 8.47 -12.94 13.12
N ARG A 310 7.61 -12.26 13.88
CA ARG A 310 6.44 -12.89 14.52
C ARG A 310 5.54 -13.56 13.48
N VAL A 311 5.28 -12.88 12.36
CA VAL A 311 4.48 -13.41 11.25
C VAL A 311 5.16 -14.61 10.58
N ARG A 312 6.50 -14.59 10.43
CA ARG A 312 7.28 -15.73 9.92
C ARG A 312 7.25 -16.94 10.85
N GLN A 313 7.19 -16.72 12.16
CA GLN A 313 7.23 -17.78 13.18
C GLN A 313 5.86 -18.41 13.50
N THR A 314 4.75 -17.84 13.03
CA THR A 314 3.41 -18.35 13.38
C THR A 314 3.09 -19.65 12.62
N PRO A 315 2.83 -20.79 13.31
CA PRO A 315 2.74 -22.13 12.70
C PRO A 315 1.35 -22.55 12.17
N GLU A 316 0.34 -21.68 12.24
CA GLU A 316 -0.98 -21.85 11.59
C GLU A 316 -0.82 -22.11 10.07
N PRO A 317 -1.81 -22.69 9.34
CA PRO A 317 -1.68 -23.14 7.95
C PRO A 317 -1.45 -21.94 7.02
N GLY A 318 -0.21 -21.49 7.04
CA GLY A 318 0.23 -20.18 6.67
C GLY A 318 0.80 -20.17 5.26
N PRO A 319 1.16 -18.97 4.79
CA PRO A 319 1.60 -18.77 3.42
C PRO A 319 2.77 -19.66 3.04
N VAL A 320 2.66 -20.35 1.90
CA VAL A 320 3.79 -21.05 1.28
C VAL A 320 4.89 -20.00 1.03
N TRP A 321 6.02 -20.17 1.71
CA TRP A 321 7.15 -19.24 1.64
C TRP A 321 8.05 -19.64 0.47
N TRP A 322 7.99 -18.90 -0.63
CA TRP A 322 8.98 -19.03 -1.69
C TRP A 322 10.30 -18.39 -1.25
N ARG A 323 11.40 -19.16 -1.27
CA ARG A 323 12.72 -18.54 -1.44
C ARG A 323 12.81 -18.10 -2.89
N LEU A 324 13.01 -16.81 -3.12
CA LEU A 324 13.49 -16.37 -4.44
C LEU A 324 14.74 -17.19 -4.76
N PRO A 325 14.89 -17.69 -6.00
CA PRO A 325 16.16 -18.27 -6.42
C PRO A 325 17.22 -17.20 -6.16
N THR A 326 18.13 -17.46 -5.22
CA THR A 326 19.33 -16.63 -5.11
C THR A 326 19.93 -16.57 -6.50
N PRO A 327 20.23 -15.38 -7.05
CA PRO A 327 20.92 -15.30 -8.33
C PRO A 327 22.14 -16.21 -8.20
N SER A 328 22.16 -17.28 -8.99
CA SER A 328 23.26 -18.22 -8.96
C SER A 328 24.51 -17.39 -9.16
N LYS A 329 25.44 -17.44 -8.19
CA LYS A 329 26.72 -16.78 -8.33
C LYS A 329 27.26 -17.24 -9.68
N GLY A 330 27.38 -16.27 -10.59
CA GLY A 330 27.72 -16.50 -11.98
C GLY A 330 28.87 -17.48 -12.04
N CYS A 331 28.62 -18.58 -12.76
CA CYS A 331 29.59 -19.57 -13.15
C CYS A 331 30.93 -18.89 -13.45
N GLY A 332 31.94 -19.19 -12.65
CA GLY A 332 33.28 -18.64 -12.82
C GLY A 332 33.73 -18.87 -14.26
N ARG A 333 34.07 -17.79 -14.96
CA ARG A 333 34.82 -17.87 -16.21
C ARG A 333 36.08 -18.68 -15.91
N ARG A 334 36.14 -19.91 -16.41
CA ARG A 334 37.41 -20.62 -16.58
C ARG A 334 38.25 -19.77 -17.53
N THR A 335 39.24 -19.08 -17.00
CA THR A 335 40.37 -18.62 -17.79
C THR A 335 41.11 -19.87 -18.25
N SER A 336 40.98 -20.20 -19.53
CA SER A 336 41.84 -21.18 -20.19
C SER A 336 43.31 -20.74 -20.05
N PRO A 337 44.24 -21.62 -19.67
CA PRO A 337 45.65 -21.27 -19.69
C PRO A 337 46.10 -21.12 -21.15
N LEU A 338 46.71 -19.97 -21.45
CA LEU A 338 47.51 -19.76 -22.66
C LEU A 338 48.58 -20.87 -22.73
N ARG A 339 48.44 -21.76 -23.72
CA ARG A 339 49.52 -22.67 -24.12
C ARG A 339 50.64 -21.82 -24.72
N SER A 340 51.77 -21.78 -24.04
CA SER A 340 53.06 -21.37 -24.58
C SER A 340 53.47 -22.35 -25.68
N ALA A 341 53.62 -21.86 -26.91
CA ALA A 341 54.31 -22.58 -27.96
C ALA A 341 55.83 -22.39 -27.76
N SER A 342 56.56 -23.50 -27.59
CA SER A 342 58.03 -23.50 -27.63
C SER A 342 58.51 -23.30 -29.07
N PRO A 343 59.68 -22.68 -29.30
CA PRO A 343 60.28 -22.60 -30.63
C PRO A 343 60.97 -23.93 -30.99
N PRO A 344 61.20 -24.22 -32.28
CA PRO A 344 61.98 -25.37 -32.68
C PRO A 344 63.47 -25.05 -32.57
N SER A 345 64.23 -25.98 -32.00
CA SER A 345 65.69 -26.08 -32.17
C SER A 345 66.01 -27.55 -32.41
N GLY A 346 66.80 -27.78 -33.46
CA GLY A 346 67.21 -29.11 -33.91
C GLY A 346 68.29 -29.77 -33.06
#